data_AF-A0A6V7W737-F1
#
_entry.id   AF-A0A6V7W737-F1
#
_cell.length_a   1.000
_cell.length_b   1.000
_cell.length_c   1.000
_cell.angle_alpha   90.00
_cell.angle_beta   90.00
_cell.angle_gamma   90.00
#
_symmetry.space_group_name_H-M   'P 1'
#
loop_
_entity.id
_entity.type
_entity.pdbx_description
1 polymer ?
#
loop_
_entity_poly.entity_id
_entity_poly.type
_entity_poly.pdbx_seq_one_letter_code
_entity_poly.pdbx_strand_id
1 'polypeptide(L)'
;MVSICKQMAKSTCYKIMFVMGVIDIAAILFVGHLTGYLGYLGYVYCSSPEFIYFAGAFVSFCWYTESTIELILAMNRCIELLSSEMARKIFKGKKLYIWLVIPIIYGLSVITWTKTGVFSGIYFSWFFNPHIGYIDDVNQVYNVTLHPIHDLVIIIFSINHLRNFLRNFFVQTRRTSI
;
A
#
# COMPACT_ATOMS: atom_id res chain seq x y z
N MET A 1 -25.64 10.24 -16.29
CA MET A 1 -24.46 9.51 -15.78
C MET A 1 -23.17 9.79 -16.56
N VAL A 2 -23.16 9.78 -17.90
CA VAL A 2 -21.93 9.97 -18.72
C VAL A 2 -21.17 11.28 -18.44
N SER A 3 -21.87 12.38 -18.14
CA SER A 3 -21.25 13.67 -17.79
C SER A 3 -20.43 13.61 -16.49
N ILE A 4 -20.94 12.91 -15.47
CA ILE A 4 -20.28 12.75 -14.17
C ILE A 4 -19.01 11.91 -14.32
N CYS A 5 -19.03 10.82 -15.11
CA CYS A 5 -17.84 10.02 -15.39
C CYS A 5 -16.75 10.83 -16.12
N LYS A 6 -17.13 11.68 -17.09
CA LYS A 6 -16.18 12.58 -17.76
C LYS A 6 -15.59 13.63 -16.83
N GLN A 7 -16.35 14.08 -15.83
CA GLN A 7 -15.91 15.06 -14.84
C GLN A 7 -15.02 14.42 -13.77
N MET A 8 -15.34 13.19 -13.34
CA MET A 8 -14.51 12.38 -12.45
C MET A 8 -13.20 11.98 -13.13
N ALA A 9 -13.20 11.59 -14.40
CA ALA A 9 -11.99 11.24 -15.15
C ALA A 9 -10.98 12.40 -15.28
N LYS A 10 -11.46 13.65 -15.15
CA LYS A 10 -10.60 14.85 -15.13
C LYS A 10 -10.05 15.16 -13.74
N SER A 11 -10.63 14.62 -12.67
CA SER A 11 -10.15 14.84 -11.31
C SER A 11 -8.85 14.10 -11.08
N THR A 12 -7.89 14.78 -10.46
CA THR A 12 -6.62 14.21 -10.05
C THR A 12 -6.81 12.99 -9.14
N CYS A 13 -7.83 13.05 -8.27
CA CYS A 13 -8.11 11.95 -7.36
C CYS A 13 -8.52 10.66 -8.10
N TYR A 14 -9.34 10.78 -9.14
CA TYR A 14 -9.79 9.60 -9.89
C TYR A 14 -8.61 8.88 -10.55
N LYS A 15 -7.61 9.64 -11.04
CA LYS A 15 -6.40 9.05 -11.61
C LYS A 15 -5.60 8.26 -10.57
N ILE A 16 -5.49 8.77 -9.34
CA ILE A 16 -4.83 8.05 -8.25
C ILE A 16 -5.62 6.79 -7.89
N MET A 17 -6.95 6.90 -7.70
CA MET A 17 -7.81 5.75 -7.41
C MET A 17 -7.78 4.69 -8.51
N PHE A 18 -7.69 5.11 -9.78
CA PHE A 18 -7.59 4.18 -10.90
C PHE A 18 -6.29 3.37 -10.86
N VAL A 19 -5.15 4.02 -10.60
CA VAL A 19 -3.87 3.33 -10.47
C VAL A 19 -3.86 2.39 -9.26
N MET A 20 -4.38 2.85 -8.12
CA MET A 20 -4.54 2.01 -6.92
C MET A 20 -5.39 0.78 -7.24
N GLY A 21 -6.57 0.96 -7.83
CA GLY A 21 -7.44 -0.17 -8.17
C GLY A 21 -6.83 -1.16 -9.17
N VAL A 22 -5.97 -0.72 -10.08
CA VAL A 22 -5.22 -1.65 -10.95
C VAL A 22 -4.25 -2.51 -10.14
N ILE A 23 -3.59 -1.92 -9.14
CA ILE A 23 -2.67 -2.63 -8.24
C ILE A 23 -3.45 -3.59 -7.34
N ASP A 24 -4.58 -3.18 -6.77
CA ASP A 24 -5.42 -4.03 -5.92
C ASP A 24 -5.95 -5.25 -6.69
N ILE A 25 -6.40 -5.04 -7.93
CA ILE A 25 -6.84 -6.14 -8.81
C ILE A 25 -5.67 -7.10 -9.06
N ALA A 26 -4.47 -6.60 -9.35
CA ALA A 26 -3.30 -7.44 -9.52
C ALA A 26 -2.97 -8.20 -8.21
N ALA A 27 -3.00 -7.54 -7.06
CA ALA A 27 -2.75 -8.15 -5.77
C ALA A 27 -3.75 -9.29 -5.48
N ILE A 28 -5.05 -9.09 -5.73
CA ILE A 28 -6.07 -10.13 -5.51
C ILE A 28 -5.90 -11.31 -6.47
N LEU A 29 -5.67 -11.03 -7.76
CA LEU A 29 -5.52 -12.06 -8.78
C LEU A 29 -4.27 -12.92 -8.55
N PHE A 30 -3.18 -12.31 -8.12
CA PHE A 30 -1.93 -13.02 -7.90
C PHE A 30 -1.78 -13.45 -6.45
N VAL A 31 -1.65 -12.52 -5.50
CA VAL A 31 -1.36 -12.82 -4.08
C VAL A 31 -2.51 -13.58 -3.43
N GLY A 32 -3.76 -13.16 -3.66
CA GLY A 32 -4.93 -13.79 -3.06
C GLY A 32 -5.10 -15.25 -3.50
N HIS A 33 -5.12 -15.49 -4.81
CA HIS A 33 -5.24 -16.85 -5.36
C HIS A 33 -4.04 -17.72 -5.00
N LEU A 34 -2.83 -17.17 -5.05
CA LEU A 34 -1.60 -17.89 -4.75
C LEU A 34 -1.55 -18.33 -3.28
N THR A 35 -1.91 -17.44 -2.35
CA THR A 35 -1.98 -17.77 -0.92
C THR A 35 -3.00 -18.88 -0.68
N GLY A 36 -4.17 -18.82 -1.33
CA GLY A 36 -5.18 -19.88 -1.26
C GLY A 36 -4.71 -21.21 -1.84
N TYR A 37 -4.05 -21.19 -2.99
CA TYR A 37 -3.51 -22.39 -3.64
C TYR A 37 -2.41 -23.05 -2.80
N LEU A 38 -1.44 -22.28 -2.32
CA LEU A 38 -0.37 -22.77 -1.43
C LEU A 38 -0.94 -23.32 -0.12
N GLY A 39 -1.95 -22.64 0.44
CA GLY A 39 -2.66 -23.10 1.62
C GLY A 39 -3.40 -24.42 1.42
N TYR A 40 -4.12 -24.57 0.30
CA TYR A 40 -4.81 -25.83 -0.02
C TYR A 40 -3.85 -27.02 -0.11
N LEU A 41 -2.66 -26.82 -0.68
CA LEU A 41 -1.63 -27.85 -0.77
C LEU A 41 -0.82 -28.03 0.53
N GLY A 42 -1.00 -27.15 1.53
CA GLY A 42 -0.21 -27.17 2.76
C GLY A 42 1.27 -26.88 2.53
N TYR A 43 1.61 -26.05 1.54
CA TYR A 43 3.01 -25.77 1.21
C TYR A 43 3.70 -24.97 2.31
N VAL A 44 4.94 -25.33 2.58
CA VAL A 44 5.88 -24.56 3.41
C VAL A 44 7.05 -24.11 2.56
N TYR A 45 7.88 -23.19 3.05
CA TYR A 45 9.03 -22.68 2.29
C TYR A 45 9.89 -23.79 1.66
N CYS A 46 10.17 -24.86 2.40
CA CYS A 46 10.98 -25.99 1.93
C CYS A 46 10.33 -26.83 0.82
N SER A 47 9.01 -26.73 0.60
CA SER A 47 8.30 -27.48 -0.45
C SER A 47 8.65 -26.98 -1.85
N SER A 48 8.76 -25.66 -2.01
CA SER A 48 9.07 -25.02 -3.30
C SER A 48 9.71 -23.64 -3.06
N PRO A 49 10.99 -23.58 -2.65
CA PRO A 49 11.61 -22.37 -2.12
C PRO A 49 11.73 -21.25 -3.16
N GLU A 50 12.12 -21.55 -4.39
CA GLU A 50 12.26 -20.54 -5.45
C GLU A 50 10.91 -19.87 -5.77
N PHE A 51 9.87 -20.68 -5.96
CA PHE A 51 8.53 -20.18 -6.24
C PHE A 51 7.97 -19.32 -5.10
N ILE A 52 8.09 -19.79 -3.85
CA ILE A 52 7.58 -19.08 -2.67
C ILE A 52 8.37 -17.78 -2.45
N TYR A 53 9.68 -17.78 -2.74
CA TYR A 53 10.49 -16.57 -2.65
C TYR A 53 10.07 -15.50 -3.66
N PHE A 54 9.91 -15.86 -4.95
CA PHE A 54 9.42 -14.92 -5.97
C PHE A 54 8.00 -14.42 -5.68
N ALA A 55 7.14 -15.32 -5.23
CA ALA A 55 5.79 -14.99 -4.80
C ALA A 55 5.81 -13.97 -3.66
N GLY A 56 6.60 -14.23 -2.63
CA GLY A 56 6.83 -13.34 -1.51
C GLY A 56 7.27 -11.96 -1.94
N ALA A 57 8.27 -11.90 -2.84
CA ALA A 57 8.81 -10.65 -3.35
C ALA A 57 7.71 -9.81 -4.02
N PHE A 58 6.83 -10.45 -4.79
CA PHE A 58 5.68 -9.81 -5.39
C PHE A 58 4.63 -9.36 -4.34
N VAL A 59 4.39 -10.14 -3.29
CA VAL A 59 3.53 -9.72 -2.16
C VAL A 59 4.09 -8.46 -1.51
N SER A 60 5.39 -8.45 -1.20
CA SER A 60 6.07 -7.29 -0.63
C SER A 60 5.96 -6.08 -1.58
N PHE A 61 6.22 -6.26 -2.86
CA PHE A 61 6.04 -5.18 -3.84
C PHE A 61 4.65 -4.55 -3.79
N CYS A 62 3.60 -5.38 -3.80
CA CYS A 62 2.22 -4.89 -3.77
C CYS A 62 1.93 -4.15 -2.46
N TRP A 63 2.29 -4.73 -1.32
CA TRP A 63 2.04 -4.16 0.01
C TRP A 63 2.60 -2.74 0.15
N TYR A 64 3.89 -2.56 -0.16
CA TYR A 64 4.56 -1.27 0.01
C TYR A 64 4.09 -0.24 -1.02
N THR A 65 3.76 -0.68 -2.24
CA THR A 65 3.27 0.22 -3.30
C THR A 65 1.85 0.70 -2.99
N GLU A 66 0.92 -0.22 -2.69
CA GLU A 66 -0.49 0.05 -2.41
C GLU A 66 -0.64 1.00 -1.23
N SER A 67 -0.04 0.65 -0.09
CA SER A 67 -0.10 1.46 1.13
C SER A 67 0.49 2.87 0.96
N THR A 68 1.53 3.03 0.15
CA THR A 68 2.08 4.36 -0.16
C THR A 68 1.15 5.16 -1.08
N ILE A 69 0.49 4.52 -2.04
CA ILE A 69 -0.51 5.18 -2.92
C ILE A 69 -1.73 5.62 -2.10
N GLU A 70 -2.18 4.82 -1.14
CA GLU A 70 -3.26 5.18 -0.23
C GLU A 70 -2.94 6.44 0.58
N LEU A 71 -1.71 6.57 1.11
CA LEU A 71 -1.26 7.79 1.77
C LEU A 71 -1.32 9.01 0.85
N ILE A 72 -0.85 8.86 -0.40
CA ILE A 72 -0.88 9.94 -1.40
C ILE A 72 -2.32 10.33 -1.74
N LEU A 73 -3.23 9.35 -1.83
CA LEU A 73 -4.64 9.57 -2.06
C LEU A 73 -5.29 10.34 -0.88
N ALA A 74 -5.00 9.94 0.36
CA ALA A 74 -5.46 10.62 1.56
C ALA A 74 -4.95 12.06 1.62
N MET A 75 -3.67 12.28 1.29
CA MET A 75 -3.08 13.62 1.15
C MET A 75 -3.81 14.47 0.10
N ASN A 76 -4.04 13.91 -1.09
CA ASN A 76 -4.74 14.61 -2.17
C ASN A 76 -6.15 15.05 -1.72
N ARG A 77 -6.91 14.16 -1.04
CA ARG A 77 -8.25 14.48 -0.52
C ARG A 77 -8.25 15.54 0.55
N CYS A 78 -7.33 15.46 1.52
CA CYS A 78 -7.21 16.47 2.56
C CYS A 78 -6.91 17.84 1.96
N ILE A 79 -5.95 17.94 1.05
CA ILE A 79 -5.53 19.21 0.46
C ILE A 79 -6.63 19.80 -0.44
N GLU A 80 -7.31 18.97 -1.23
CA GLU A 80 -8.40 19.39 -2.12
C GLU A 80 -9.58 20.00 -1.35
N LEU A 81 -9.88 19.46 -0.15
CA LEU A 81 -10.92 19.99 0.74
C LEU A 81 -10.51 21.29 1.45
N LEU A 82 -9.22 21.45 1.78
CA LEU A 82 -8.71 22.68 2.40
C LEU A 82 -8.56 23.83 1.39
N SER A 83 -8.02 23.53 0.22
CA SER A 83 -7.80 24.51 -0.84
C SER A 83 -7.63 23.82 -2.17
N SER A 84 -8.61 24.02 -3.05
CA SER A 84 -8.55 23.55 -4.44
C SER A 84 -7.39 24.17 -5.23
N GLU A 85 -6.87 25.34 -4.81
CA GLU A 85 -5.71 25.97 -5.43
C GLU A 85 -4.40 25.27 -5.03
N MET A 86 -4.25 24.92 -3.75
CA MET A 86 -3.08 24.19 -3.26
C MET A 86 -3.00 22.78 -3.86
N ALA A 87 -4.13 22.06 -3.90
CA ALA A 87 -4.20 20.74 -4.54
C ALA A 87 -3.77 20.81 -6.01
N ARG A 88 -4.16 21.88 -6.70
CA ARG A 88 -3.78 22.13 -8.08
C ARG A 88 -2.28 22.39 -8.23
N LYS A 89 -1.65 23.13 -7.31
CA LYS A 89 -0.20 23.41 -7.36
C LYS A 89 0.64 22.16 -7.14
N ILE A 90 0.17 21.25 -6.29
CA ILE A 90 0.90 20.03 -5.88
C ILE A 90 0.67 18.89 -6.86
N PHE A 91 -0.59 18.62 -7.24
CA PHE A 91 -0.96 17.40 -7.97
C PHE A 91 -1.42 17.63 -9.43
N LYS A 92 -1.41 18.85 -9.98
CA LYS A 92 -1.83 19.05 -11.40
C LYS A 92 -0.70 18.75 -12.40
N GLY A 93 -1.10 18.24 -13.56
CA GLY A 93 -0.23 18.09 -14.74
C GLY A 93 0.81 16.99 -14.56
N LYS A 94 2.06 17.25 -14.98
CA LYS A 94 3.15 16.27 -14.94
C LYS A 94 3.51 15.82 -13.51
N LYS A 95 3.30 16.68 -12.51
CA LYS A 95 3.59 16.37 -11.10
C LYS A 95 2.82 15.18 -10.57
N LEU A 96 1.57 14.98 -11.03
CA LEU A 96 0.77 13.82 -10.66
C LEU A 96 1.46 12.50 -10.99
N TYR A 97 2.03 12.42 -12.20
CA TYR A 97 2.69 11.21 -12.65
C TYR A 97 3.94 10.93 -11.82
N ILE A 98 4.65 11.96 -11.36
CA ILE A 98 5.77 11.80 -10.41
C ILE A 98 5.25 11.19 -9.10
N TRP A 99 4.15 11.71 -8.55
CA TRP A 99 3.51 11.15 -7.34
C TRP A 99 3.05 9.71 -7.51
N LEU A 100 2.65 9.29 -8.72
CA LEU A 100 2.25 7.91 -9.01
C LEU A 100 3.44 6.96 -9.21
N VAL A 101 4.56 7.47 -9.72
CA VAL A 101 5.77 6.67 -9.98
C VAL A 101 6.57 6.42 -8.69
N ILE A 102 6.56 7.36 -7.74
CA ILE A 102 7.29 7.22 -6.46
C ILE A 102 6.94 5.93 -5.72
N PRO A 103 5.66 5.57 -5.49
CA PRO A 103 5.28 4.32 -4.84
C PRO A 103 5.78 3.07 -5.57
N ILE A 104 5.74 3.07 -6.90
CA ILE A 104 6.18 1.95 -7.73
C ILE A 104 7.69 1.75 -7.57
N ILE A 105 8.47 2.83 -7.65
CA ILE A 105 9.92 2.77 -7.43
C ILE A 105 10.22 2.30 -6.01
N TYR A 106 9.48 2.80 -5.02
CA TYR A 106 9.64 2.40 -3.63
C TYR A 106 9.39 0.89 -3.45
N GLY A 107 8.26 0.37 -3.93
CA GLY A 107 7.98 -1.07 -3.90
C GLY A 107 9.05 -1.89 -4.62
N LEU A 108 9.52 -1.45 -5.80
CA LEU A 108 10.58 -2.16 -6.53
C LEU A 108 11.90 -2.19 -5.73
N SER A 109 12.25 -1.10 -5.05
CA SER A 109 13.46 -1.04 -4.23
C SER A 109 13.41 -2.02 -3.04
N VAL A 110 12.22 -2.24 -2.48
CA VAL A 110 12.00 -3.19 -1.36
C VAL A 110 12.32 -4.61 -1.79
N ILE A 111 11.97 -5.01 -3.02
CA ILE A 111 12.28 -6.34 -3.55
C ILE A 111 13.79 -6.60 -3.53
N THR A 112 14.59 -5.59 -3.88
CA THR A 112 16.05 -5.75 -4.04
C THR A 112 16.83 -5.63 -2.74
N TRP A 113 16.33 -4.87 -1.77
CA TRP A 113 17.08 -4.52 -0.56
C TRP A 113 16.60 -5.22 0.70
N THR A 114 15.43 -5.84 0.67
CA THR A 114 14.85 -6.48 1.86
C THR A 114 14.65 -7.98 1.66
N LYS A 115 14.69 -8.71 2.77
CA LYS A 115 14.24 -10.10 2.78
C LYS A 115 12.73 -10.09 2.61
N THR A 116 12.24 -10.93 1.73
CA THR A 116 10.81 -11.01 1.47
C THR A 116 10.11 -11.96 2.45
N GLY A 117 8.81 -11.74 2.64
CA GLY A 117 7.96 -12.67 3.38
C GLY A 117 7.81 -13.97 2.60
N VAL A 118 7.85 -15.10 3.29
CA VAL A 118 7.67 -16.43 2.73
C VAL A 118 6.43 -17.08 3.33
N PHE A 119 5.71 -17.82 2.51
CA PHE A 119 4.47 -18.46 2.91
C PHE A 119 4.74 -19.66 3.83
N SER A 120 3.95 -19.78 4.90
CA SER A 120 3.89 -20.94 5.77
C SER A 120 2.46 -21.49 5.82
N GLY A 121 2.25 -22.67 5.26
CA GLY A 121 0.99 -23.39 5.31
C GLY A 121 0.59 -23.85 6.71
N ILE A 122 1.50 -23.84 7.69
CA ILE A 122 1.19 -24.15 9.10
C ILE A 122 0.27 -23.09 9.69
N TYR A 123 0.57 -21.82 9.39
CA TYR A 123 -0.14 -20.66 9.91
C TYR A 123 -1.01 -19.97 8.85
N PHE A 124 -1.06 -20.51 7.63
CA PHE A 124 -1.78 -19.94 6.48
C PHE A 124 -1.46 -18.45 6.23
N SER A 125 -0.19 -18.06 6.39
CA SER A 125 0.22 -16.66 6.28
C SER A 125 1.69 -16.51 5.86
N TRP A 126 2.11 -15.27 5.63
CA TRP A 126 3.43 -14.88 5.16
C TRP A 126 4.28 -14.36 6.32
N PHE A 127 5.50 -14.88 6.47
CA PHE A 127 6.41 -14.55 7.56
C PHE A 127 7.82 -14.32 7.03
N PHE A 128 8.62 -13.52 7.73
CA PHE A 128 10.03 -13.33 7.34
C PHE A 128 10.92 -14.51 7.73
N ASN A 129 10.54 -15.27 8.77
CA ASN A 129 11.25 -16.50 9.15
C ASN A 129 10.71 -17.70 8.32
N PRO A 130 11.53 -18.29 7.42
CA PRO A 130 11.12 -19.45 6.62
C PRO A 130 10.88 -20.72 7.43
N HIS A 131 11.42 -20.80 8.64
CA HIS A 131 11.34 -21.96 9.51
C HIS A 131 10.36 -21.75 10.67
N ILE A 132 9.46 -20.78 10.54
CA ILE A 132 8.46 -20.48 11.57
C ILE A 132 7.69 -21.75 11.98
N GLY A 133 7.62 -22.00 13.29
CA GLY A 133 7.03 -23.23 13.86
C GLY A 133 7.99 -24.43 13.99
N TYR A 134 9.22 -24.33 13.49
CA TYR A 134 10.27 -25.35 13.63
C TYR A 134 11.53 -24.82 14.30
N ILE A 135 12.05 -23.68 13.83
CA ILE A 135 13.30 -23.09 14.32
C ILE A 135 13.04 -21.63 14.66
N ASP A 136 13.26 -21.29 15.93
CA ASP A 136 13.16 -19.92 16.41
C ASP A 136 14.33 -19.06 15.93
N ASP A 137 14.04 -17.82 15.53
CA ASP A 137 15.04 -16.86 15.06
C ASP A 137 15.76 -16.17 16.23
N VAL A 138 16.50 -16.94 17.02
CA VAL A 138 17.19 -16.46 18.23
C VAL A 138 18.18 -15.33 17.90
N ASN A 139 18.86 -15.44 16.77
CA ASN A 139 19.88 -14.48 16.34
C ASN A 139 19.30 -13.32 15.50
N GLN A 140 17.97 -13.24 15.34
CA GLN A 140 17.30 -12.17 14.58
C GLN A 140 17.80 -12.04 13.13
N VAL A 141 18.21 -13.16 12.53
CA VAL A 141 18.76 -13.20 11.16
C VAL A 141 17.67 -12.87 10.14
N TYR A 142 16.43 -13.26 10.41
CA TYR A 142 15.28 -13.04 9.54
C TYR A 142 14.53 -11.75 9.86
N ASN A 143 15.01 -10.96 10.82
CA ASN A 143 14.40 -9.68 11.13
C ASN A 143 14.54 -8.70 9.95
N VAL A 144 13.44 -8.02 9.62
CA VAL A 144 13.35 -7.01 8.56
C VAL A 144 12.85 -5.71 9.18
N THR A 145 13.78 -4.85 9.60
CA THR A 145 13.46 -3.59 10.30
C THR A 145 12.68 -2.60 9.43
N LEU A 146 12.77 -2.70 8.10
CA LEU A 146 12.05 -1.80 7.19
C LEU A 146 10.53 -1.94 7.31
N HIS A 147 10.01 -3.16 7.46
CA HIS A 147 8.57 -3.41 7.53
C HIS A 147 7.88 -2.70 8.72
N PRO A 148 8.32 -2.88 9.98
CA PRO A 148 7.71 -2.17 11.10
C PRO A 148 7.91 -0.65 11.01
N ILE A 149 9.01 -0.15 10.44
CA ILE A 149 9.19 1.29 10.21
C ILE A 149 8.16 1.80 9.21
N HIS A 150 7.96 1.10 8.09
CA HIS A 150 6.97 1.44 7.07
C HIS A 150 5.56 1.49 7.64
N ASP A 151 5.15 0.44 8.38
CA ASP A 151 3.84 0.37 9.00
C ASP A 151 3.62 1.48 10.02
N LEU A 152 4.63 1.80 10.85
CA LEU A 152 4.56 2.92 11.80
C LEU A 152 4.41 4.26 11.09
N VAL A 153 5.15 4.48 9.99
CA VAL A 153 5.02 5.68 9.17
C VAL A 153 3.61 5.81 8.63
N ILE A 154 3.03 4.74 8.07
CA ILE A 154 1.65 4.75 7.57
C ILE A 154 0.65 5.10 8.66
N ILE A 155 0.77 4.48 9.84
CA ILE A 155 -0.12 4.73 10.98
C ILE A 155 -0.05 6.20 11.41
N ILE A 156 1.16 6.72 11.63
CA ILE A 156 1.38 8.09 12.08
C ILE A 156 0.84 9.09 11.05
N PHE A 157 1.13 8.89 9.76
CA PHE A 157 0.64 9.78 8.70
C PHE A 157 -0.89 9.73 8.59
N SER A 158 -1.48 8.54 8.58
CA SER A 158 -2.93 8.35 8.46
C SER A 158 -3.69 9.01 9.61
N ILE A 159 -3.22 8.85 10.85
CA ILE A 159 -3.83 9.49 12.03
C ILE A 159 -3.71 11.01 11.94
N ASN A 160 -2.53 11.52 11.54
CA ASN A 160 -2.34 12.97 11.38
C ASN A 160 -3.23 13.55 10.28
N HIS A 161 -3.37 12.85 9.16
CA HIS A 161 -4.28 13.24 8.07
C HIS A 161 -5.72 13.27 8.56
N LEU A 162 -6.18 12.22 9.25
CA LEU A 162 -7.55 12.16 9.78
C LEU A 162 -7.81 13.26 10.80
N ARG A 163 -6.88 13.49 11.74
CA ARG A 163 -7.01 14.55 12.75
C ARG A 163 -7.08 15.94 12.11
N ASN A 164 -6.20 16.22 11.16
CA ASN A 164 -6.20 17.48 10.43
C ASN A 164 -7.48 17.66 9.62
N PHE A 165 -7.95 16.59 8.99
CA PHE A 165 -9.21 16.59 8.25
C PHE A 165 -10.40 16.91 9.16
N LEU A 166 -10.57 16.19 10.27
CA LEU A 166 -11.66 16.40 11.22
C LEU A 166 -11.65 17.82 11.79
N ARG A 167 -10.49 18.31 12.25
CA ARG A 167 -10.36 19.66 12.80
C ARG A 167 -10.82 20.72 11.80
N ASN A 168 -10.38 20.62 10.55
CA ASN A 168 -10.73 21.60 9.52
C ASN A 168 -12.18 21.49 9.09
N PHE A 169 -12.71 20.27 9.00
CA PHE A 169 -14.13 20.05 8.73
C PHE A 169 -15.01 20.71 9.80
N PHE A 170 -14.75 20.48 11.10
CA PHE A 170 -15.49 21.12 12.18
C PHE A 170 -15.42 22.65 12.14
N VAL A 171 -14.25 23.22 11.84
CA VAL A 171 -14.09 24.68 11.69
C VAL A 171 -14.92 25.21 10.53
N GLN A 172 -14.94 24.49 9.40
CA GLN A 172 -15.70 24.88 8.21
C GLN A 172 -17.21 24.83 8.47
N THR A 173 -17.72 23.75 9.07
CA THR A 173 -19.14 23.61 9.41
C THR A 173 -19.60 24.68 10.38
N ARG A 174 -18.74 25.04 11.37
CA ARG A 174 -19.03 26.12 12.32
C ARG A 174 -19.06 27.50 11.67
N ARG A 175 -18.31 27.73 10.57
CA ARG A 175 -18.34 28.99 9.81
C ARG A 175 -19.57 29.14 8.91
N THR A 176 -20.15 28.05 8.44
CA THR A 176 -21.37 28.07 7.60
C THR A 176 -22.67 28.14 8.39
N SER A 177 -22.62 27.89 9.70
CA SER A 177 -23.78 27.95 10.61
C SER A 177 -23.97 29.32 11.29
N ILE A 178 -23.15 30.33 10.93
CA ILE A 178 -23.25 31.73 11.34
C ILE A 178 -23.56 32.54 10.07
#